data_AF-A0A239BNX7-F1
#
_entry.id   AF-A0A239BNX7-F1
#
_cell.length_a   1.000
_cell.length_b   1.000
_cell.length_c   1.000
_cell.angle_alpha   90.00
_cell.angle_beta   90.00
_cell.angle_gamma   90.00
#
_symmetry.space_group_name_H-M   'P 1'
#
loop_
_entity.id
_entity.type
_entity.pdbx_description
1 polymer ?
#
loop_
_entity_poly.entity_id
_entity_poly.type
_entity_poly.pdbx_seq_one_letter_code
_entity_poly.pdbx_strand_id
1 'polypeptide(L)' 'MEFFDVAAVIVFLRKVIWTVPGFTVSAYADRLRALHEKISSDGPFVAHSRRFLIEAHKPA' A
#
# COMPACT_ATOMS: atom_id res chain seq x y z
N MET A 1 -1.42 3.74 -8.74
CA MET A 1 -0.03 3.87 -8.29
C MET A 1 0.68 2.60 -8.68
N GLU A 2 1.86 2.71 -9.27
CA GLU A 2 2.60 1.56 -9.78
C GLU A 2 3.91 1.46 -9.01
N PHE A 3 4.23 0.25 -8.56
CA PHE A 3 5.46 -0.06 -7.85
C PHE A 3 6.26 -1.08 -8.64
N PHE A 4 7.45 -0.68 -9.06
CA PHE A 4 8.39 -1.52 -9.80
C PHE A 4 9.37 -2.25 -8.87
N ASP A 5 9.29 -1.98 -7.57
CA ASP A 5 10.18 -2.57 -6.56
C ASP A 5 9.51 -2.61 -5.18
N VAL A 6 9.84 -3.62 -4.38
CA VAL A 6 9.29 -3.83 -3.04
C VAL A 6 9.74 -2.75 -2.04
N ALA A 7 10.95 -2.20 -2.18
CA ALA A 7 11.43 -1.12 -1.33
C ALA A 7 10.61 0.16 -1.55
N ALA A 8 10.15 0.42 -2.78
CA ALA A 8 9.24 1.53 -3.05
C ALA A 8 7.89 1.37 -2.30
N VAL A 9 7.36 0.15 -2.22
CA VAL A 9 6.17 -0.16 -1.42
C VAL A 9 6.43 0.07 0.07
N ILE A 10 7.57 -0.39 0.59
CA ILE A 10 7.96 -0.21 2.00
C ILE A 10 8.08 1.27 2.36
N VAL A 11 8.76 2.06 1.53
CA VAL A 11 8.91 3.51 1.73
C VAL A 11 7.55 4.19 1.70
N PHE A 12 6.70 3.83 0.74
CA PHE A 12 5.33 4.38 0.65
C PHE A 12 4.53 4.09 1.92
N LEU A 13 4.48 2.84 2.38
CA LEU A 13 3.71 2.47 3.58
C LEU A 13 4.28 3.09 4.87
N ARG A 14 5.58 3.35 4.93
CA ARG A 14 6.22 4.08 6.05
C ARG A 14 5.94 5.58 6.04
N LYS A 15 5.71 6.18 4.87
CA LYS A 15 5.43 7.62 4.72
C LYS A 15 3.94 7.94 4.75
N VAL A 16 3.12 7.05 4.22
CA VAL A 16 1.66 7.19 4.08
C VAL A 16 0.97 6.23 5.06
N ILE A 17 1.16 6.53 6.35
CA ILE A 17 0.91 5.62 7.48
C ILE A 17 -0.55 5.18 7.63
N TRP A 18 -1.50 5.92 7.05
CA TRP A 18 -2.93 5.59 7.09
C TRP A 18 -3.34 4.53 6.06
N THR A 19 -2.48 4.19 5.09
CA THR A 19 -2.81 3.15 4.09
C THR A 19 -2.88 1.76 4.73
N VAL A 20 -1.92 1.46 5.59
CA VAL A 20 -1.88 0.23 6.40
C VAL A 20 -1.44 0.62 7.81
N PRO A 21 -2.39 0.94 8.71
CA PRO A 21 -2.08 1.31 10.08
C PRO A 21 -1.25 0.22 10.77
N GLY A 22 -0.19 0.61 11.47
CA GLY A 22 0.69 -0.32 12.18
C GLY A 22 1.66 -1.12 11.29
N PHE A 23 1.85 -0.71 10.03
CA PHE A 23 2.80 -1.38 9.14
C PHE A 23 4.22 -1.41 9.74
N THR A 24 4.80 -2.62 9.78
CA THR A 24 6.22 -2.84 10.03
C THR A 24 6.75 -3.87 9.03
N VAL A 25 8.04 -3.77 8.68
CA VAL A 25 8.65 -4.72 7.73
C VAL A 25 8.66 -6.13 8.30
N SER A 26 8.96 -6.29 9.60
CA SER A 26 9.03 -7.59 10.27
C SER A 26 7.68 -8.32 10.27
N ALA A 27 6.58 -7.64 10.61
CA ALA A 27 5.25 -8.26 10.65
C ALA A 27 4.72 -8.65 9.25
N TYR A 28 5.29 -8.09 8.18
CA TYR A 28 4.86 -8.32 6.80
C TYR A 28 5.94 -8.97 5.93
N ALA A 29 7.03 -9.49 6.51
CA ALA A 29 8.20 -9.94 5.77
C ALA A 29 7.88 -10.99 4.69
N ASP A 30 7.07 -12.01 5.01
CA ASP A 30 6.69 -13.04 4.04
C ASP A 30 5.82 -12.49 2.91
N ARG A 31 4.91 -11.55 3.20
CA ARG A 31 4.08 -10.89 2.18
C ARG A 31 4.90 -9.97 1.29
N LEU A 32 5.87 -9.25 1.86
CA LEU A 32 6.78 -8.39 1.11
C LEU A 32 7.68 -9.23 0.19
N ARG A 33 8.15 -10.38 0.65
CA ARG A 33 8.91 -11.32 -0.19
C ARG A 33 8.05 -11.88 -1.32
N ALA A 34 6.84 -12.33 -1.05
CA ALA A 34 5.92 -12.78 -2.10
C ALA A 34 5.61 -11.67 -3.12
N LEU A 35 5.47 -10.42 -2.66
CA LEU A 35 5.27 -9.26 -3.52
C LEU A 35 6.51 -8.96 -4.37
N HIS A 36 7.72 -9.09 -3.81
CA HIS A 36 8.96 -8.96 -4.56
C HIS A 36 9.06 -9.99 -5.69
N GLU A 37 8.82 -11.27 -5.38
CA GLU A 37 8.82 -12.33 -6.40
C GLU A 37 7.83 -12.03 -7.52
N LYS A 38 6.61 -11.60 -7.15
CA LYS A 38 5.58 -11.22 -8.13
C LYS A 38 6.02 -10.05 -9.01
N ILE A 39 6.64 -9.02 -8.43
CA ILE A 39 7.11 -7.87 -9.20
C ILE A 39 8.22 -8.29 -10.18
N SER A 40 9.10 -9.19 -9.75
CA SER A 40 10.18 -9.72 -10.56
C SER A 40 9.70 -10.63 -11.70
N SER A 41 8.65 -11.43 -11.48
CA SER A 41 8.14 -12.38 -12.49
C SER A 41 7.09 -11.78 -13.42
N ASP A 42 6.16 -10.99 -12.88
CA ASP A 42 4.93 -10.59 -13.56
C ASP A 42 4.94 -9.11 -13.96
N GLY A 43 5.97 -8.36 -13.54
CA GLY A 43 6.07 -6.92 -13.74
C GLY A 43 5.43 -6.10 -12.62
N PRO A 44 5.22 -4.79 -12.83
CA PRO A 44 4.94 -3.86 -11.74
C PRO A 44 3.67 -4.19 -10.94
N PHE A 45 3.72 -3.95 -9.64
CA PHE A 45 2.55 -4.00 -8.77
C PHE A 45 1.71 -2.73 -8.91
N VAL A 46 0.55 -2.85 -9.55
CA VAL A 46 -0.41 -1.76 -9.71
C VAL A 46 -1.42 -1.75 -8.56
N ALA A 47 -1.41 -0.67 -7.78
CA ALA A 47 -2.35 -0.40 -6.71
C ALA A 47 -3.30 0.75 -7.07
N HIS A 48 -4.60 0.56 -6.86
CA HIS A 48 -5.60 1.59 -7.11
C HIS A 48 -6.05 2.25 -5.80
N SER A 49 -5.96 3.57 -5.73
CA SER A 49 -6.58 4.35 -4.67
C SER A 49 -7.96 4.82 -5.12
N ARG A 50 -8.95 4.69 -4.23
CA ARG A 50 -10.29 5.29 -4.40
C ARG A 50 -10.47 6.33 -3.31
N ARG A 51 -10.96 7.50 -3.71
CA ARG A 51 -11.27 8.61 -2.81
C ARG A 51 -12.78 8.76 -2.76
N PHE A 52 -13.29 8.96 -1.56
CA PHE A 52 -14.70 9.22 -1.32
C PHE A 52 -14.83 10.64 -0.78
N LEU A 53 -15.81 11.37 -1.29
CA LEU A 53 -16.28 12.60 -0.68
C LEU A 53 -17.47 12.24 0.19
N ILE A 54 -17.39 12.56 1.47
CA ILE A 54 -18.50 12.39 2.41
C ILE A 54 -18.86 13.79 2.90
N GLU A 55 -20.11 14.19 2.64
CA GLU A 55 -20.70 15.40 3.17
C GLU A 55 -21.76 15.01 4.19
N ALA A 56 -21.67 15.56 5.40
CA ALA A 56 -22.58 15.27 6.50
C ALA A 56 -23.17 16.57 7.04
N HIS A 57 -24.47 16.59 7.25
CA HIS A 57 -25.18 17.72 7.85
C HIS A 57 -25.75 17.31 9.21
N LYS A 58 -25.81 18.27 10.14
CA LYS A 58 -26.47 18.07 11.43
C LYS A 58 -27.99 17.81 11.19
N PRO A 59 -28.61 16.83 11.87
CA PRO A 59 -30.06 16.66 11.84
C PRO A 59 -30.76 17.91 12.40
N ALA A 60 -31.96 18.21 11.87
CA ALA A 60 -32.83 19.26 12.42
C ALA A 60 -33.25 18.94 13.86
#